data_AF-A0A7X2PGY4-F1
#
_entry.id   AF-A0A7X2PGY4-F1
#
_cell.length_a   1.000
_cell.length_b   1.000
_cell.length_c   1.000
_cell.angle_alpha   90.00
_cell.angle_beta   90.00
_cell.angle_gamma   90.00
#
_symmetry.space_group_name_H-M   'P 1'
#
loop_
_entity.id
_entity.type
_entity.pdbx_description
1 polymer ?
#
loop_
_entity_poly.entity_id
_entity_poly.type
_entity_poly.pdbx_seq_one_letter_code
_entity_poly.pdbx_strand_id
1 'polypeptide(L)'
;ADVTGLTPGAQYFYRVLVDGENLLPEASPDEFRFQTAAPGPFTFIVMGDNGQATQGARDIAAALQNERGAFLIALGDLAYSNGTYAEFERYYFETLRGVMSKLPFFPVMGNHEYYTAKGAPALAVHSVPAGTVPVADRGRYYSFDWGDVHFVVLDTNDPLEAAVKGTGRMLDWLDNDLESTRKFWRVACFHHPAYPNEHHKDDPICAVVRDRVIPILEKYDVQLVLNGHEHNYERTRPIRNGVFVDANVGAIHLTTGGGGADLFPVSSRPWLAASDATSHYVRFEVRGTRMTATAVRADGTQIESFTLAPFPLLSSDSAVVNAASFTPAVGPGGLISIFGRFLAPEDRAASVTPLPTELGGSEVTLNGIKLPLLFVSRGQINAQLPFDVQGAATLRVSTPNGGSQTALTVLDTAPAILTLTYPNGTFPAVLHQDGTLVTDFSPARIGEALSVYLTGLGAVEGNIAAGVPAPTTSLLRAKGPVEVQLGTARFEPLFAGLAPDFVGLYQVNLVVPRLNPTAYSLRIVVRGAASNPVIVTVRG
;
A
#
# COMPACT_ATOMS: atom_id res chain seq x y z
N ALA A 1 22.70 -5.41 22.04
CA ALA A 1 23.75 -4.97 21.10
C ALA A 1 23.14 -4.95 19.71
N ASP A 2 23.34 -3.88 18.94
CA ASP A 2 22.82 -3.79 17.57
C ASP A 2 23.87 -4.31 16.59
N VAL A 3 23.46 -5.19 15.67
CA VAL A 3 24.32 -5.71 14.62
C VAL A 3 23.96 -5.01 13.30
N THR A 4 24.87 -4.20 12.80
CA THR A 4 24.66 -3.37 11.59
C THR A 4 25.49 -3.86 10.40
N GLY A 5 25.15 -3.42 9.19
CA GLY A 5 25.91 -3.75 7.98
C GLY A 5 25.69 -5.19 7.48
N LEU A 6 24.52 -5.75 7.78
CA LEU A 6 24.15 -7.10 7.37
C LEU A 6 23.67 -7.14 5.91
N THR A 7 24.04 -8.20 5.20
CA THR A 7 23.58 -8.47 3.84
C THR A 7 22.11 -8.91 3.87
N PRO A 8 21.21 -8.33 3.04
CA PRO A 8 19.83 -8.78 2.92
C PRO A 8 19.71 -10.25 2.50
N GLY A 9 18.80 -11.00 3.12
CA GLY A 9 18.50 -12.41 2.81
C GLY A 9 19.55 -13.42 3.26
N ALA A 10 20.64 -12.97 3.86
CA ALA A 10 21.73 -13.82 4.32
C ALA A 10 21.41 -14.45 5.68
N GLN A 11 21.90 -15.68 5.84
CA GLN A 11 21.89 -16.35 7.14
C GLN A 11 23.16 -15.96 7.91
N TYR A 12 22.97 -15.58 9.17
CA TYR A 12 24.03 -15.28 10.10
C TYR A 12 23.99 -16.26 11.27
N PHE A 13 25.17 -16.59 11.78
CA PHE A 13 25.36 -17.34 13.01
C PHE A 13 25.95 -16.40 14.06
N TYR A 14 25.58 -16.57 15.32
CA TYR A 14 26.00 -15.64 16.36
C TYR A 14 26.42 -16.35 17.65
N ARG A 15 27.21 -15.62 18.45
CA ARG A 15 27.52 -15.95 19.83
C ARG A 15 27.33 -14.72 20.70
N VAL A 16 26.95 -14.91 21.96
CA VAL A 16 26.76 -13.82 22.92
C VAL A 16 27.92 -13.84 23.90
N LEU A 17 28.65 -12.73 23.96
CA LEU A 17 29.77 -12.54 24.87
C LEU A 17 29.39 -11.51 25.95
N VAL A 18 29.71 -11.81 27.20
CA VAL A 18 29.69 -10.83 28.30
C VAL A 18 31.09 -10.79 28.89
N ASP A 19 31.68 -9.60 28.92
CA ASP A 19 33.07 -9.37 29.34
C ASP A 19 34.12 -10.28 28.66
N GLY A 20 33.83 -10.70 27.43
CA GLY A 20 34.69 -11.57 26.63
C GLY A 20 34.44 -13.07 26.83
N GLU A 21 33.61 -13.46 27.79
CA GLU A 21 33.21 -14.85 28.03
C GLU A 21 31.99 -15.23 27.20
N ASN A 22 32.03 -16.41 26.57
CA ASN A 22 30.89 -16.92 25.82
C ASN A 22 29.82 -17.45 26.78
N LEU A 23 28.64 -16.84 26.76
CA LEU A 23 27.51 -17.26 27.60
C LEU A 23 26.66 -18.35 26.97
N LEU A 24 26.84 -18.59 25.67
CA LEU A 24 26.11 -19.67 25.00
C LEU A 24 26.83 -21.00 25.28
N PRO A 25 26.09 -22.09 25.55
CA PRO A 25 26.68 -23.41 25.69
C PRO A 25 27.53 -23.76 24.44
N GLU A 26 28.45 -24.72 24.57
CA GLU A 26 29.11 -25.36 23.41
C GLU A 26 28.05 -26.16 22.59
N ALA A 27 27.11 -25.43 22.02
CA ALA A 27 26.10 -25.92 21.11
C ALA A 27 26.70 -26.04 19.70
N SER A 28 26.01 -26.78 18.84
CA SER A 28 26.28 -26.71 17.41
C SER A 28 26.13 -25.25 16.96
N PRO A 29 27.06 -24.69 16.15
CA PRO A 29 26.91 -23.38 15.53
C PRO A 29 25.55 -23.20 14.84
N ASP A 30 24.89 -24.28 14.43
CA ASP A 30 23.56 -24.26 13.82
C ASP A 30 22.43 -23.82 14.77
N GLU A 31 22.60 -23.90 16.09
CA GLU A 31 21.53 -23.58 17.05
C GLU A 31 21.26 -22.07 17.18
N PHE A 32 22.28 -21.25 16.97
CA PHE A 32 22.24 -19.79 17.14
C PHE A 32 22.41 -19.10 15.80
N ARG A 33 21.28 -18.81 15.17
CA ARG A 33 21.25 -18.25 13.82
C ARG A 33 20.05 -17.35 13.62
N PHE A 34 20.11 -16.52 12.60
CA PHE A 34 18.95 -15.81 12.09
C PHE A 34 19.14 -15.53 10.60
N GLN A 35 18.04 -15.24 9.90
CA GLN A 35 18.06 -14.79 8.51
C GLN A 35 17.61 -13.33 8.46
N THR A 36 18.30 -12.51 7.67
CA THR A 36 17.89 -11.13 7.44
C THR A 36 16.79 -11.02 6.41
N ALA A 37 15.99 -9.95 6.48
CA ALA A 37 14.97 -9.66 5.49
C ALA A 37 15.56 -9.49 4.07
N ALA A 38 14.79 -9.90 3.06
CA ALA A 38 15.07 -9.68 1.64
C ALA A 38 13.78 -9.61 0.83
N PRO A 39 13.82 -9.05 -0.40
CA PRO A 39 12.74 -9.22 -1.37
C PRO A 39 12.48 -10.71 -1.69
N GLY A 40 11.25 -11.03 -2.05
CA GLY A 40 10.84 -12.38 -2.44
C GLY A 40 10.04 -13.13 -1.39
N PRO A 41 9.79 -14.44 -1.61
CA PRO A 41 8.89 -15.21 -0.76
C PRO A 41 9.52 -15.51 0.60
N PHE A 42 8.70 -15.48 1.65
CA PHE A 42 9.11 -15.82 3.01
C PHE A 42 7.95 -16.37 3.81
N THR A 43 8.28 -17.00 4.94
CA THR A 43 7.31 -17.50 5.91
C THR A 43 7.49 -16.76 7.21
N PHE A 44 6.41 -16.37 7.88
CA PHE A 44 6.47 -15.87 9.25
C PHE A 44 5.45 -16.60 10.13
N ILE A 45 5.69 -16.57 11.44
CA ILE A 45 4.89 -17.28 12.43
C ILE A 45 4.25 -16.28 13.37
N VAL A 46 3.05 -16.57 13.84
CA VAL A 46 2.30 -15.70 14.76
C VAL A 46 1.70 -16.56 15.88
N MET A 47 1.82 -16.07 17.13
CA MET A 47 1.18 -16.64 18.31
C MET A 47 0.97 -15.53 19.35
N GLY A 48 -0.09 -15.58 20.15
CA GLY A 48 -0.33 -14.69 21.29
C GLY A 48 -0.53 -15.45 22.59
N ASP A 49 -0.45 -14.77 23.74
CA ASP A 49 -0.98 -15.26 25.02
C ASP A 49 -0.29 -16.56 25.49
N ASN A 50 1.05 -16.57 25.39
CA ASN A 50 1.87 -17.76 25.64
C ASN A 50 2.55 -17.78 27.02
N GLY A 51 2.40 -16.70 27.80
CA GLY A 51 3.25 -16.41 28.95
C GLY A 51 2.97 -17.16 30.26
N GLN A 52 2.32 -18.32 30.23
CA GLN A 52 1.91 -19.04 31.44
C GLN A 52 2.64 -20.40 31.63
N ALA A 53 3.46 -20.82 30.66
CA ALA A 53 4.18 -22.11 30.65
C ALA A 53 3.29 -23.30 31.05
N THR A 54 2.06 -23.34 30.56
CA THR A 54 1.18 -24.49 30.69
C THR A 54 1.71 -25.67 29.86
N GLN A 55 1.01 -26.81 29.89
CA GLN A 55 1.33 -27.89 28.95
C GLN A 55 1.12 -27.45 27.49
N GLY A 56 0.04 -26.72 27.19
CA GLY A 56 -0.21 -26.19 25.85
C GLY A 56 0.91 -25.26 25.36
N ALA A 57 1.42 -24.39 26.23
CA ALA A 57 2.56 -23.52 25.90
C ALA A 57 3.83 -24.33 25.55
N ARG A 58 4.11 -25.40 26.32
CA ARG A 58 5.24 -26.30 26.06
C ARG A 58 5.07 -27.09 24.77
N ASP A 59 3.86 -27.57 24.48
CA ASP A 59 3.58 -28.33 23.26
C ASP A 59 3.71 -27.44 22.02
N ILE A 60 3.24 -26.18 22.08
CA ILE A 60 3.45 -25.19 21.03
C ILE A 60 4.94 -24.87 20.85
N ALA A 61 5.68 -24.63 21.94
CA ALA A 61 7.12 -24.39 21.85
C ALA A 61 7.87 -25.56 21.21
N ALA A 62 7.47 -26.81 21.49
CA ALA A 62 8.02 -28.00 20.86
C ALA A 62 7.66 -28.10 19.36
N ALA A 63 6.42 -27.81 18.98
CA ALA A 63 6.00 -27.78 17.59
C ALA A 63 6.80 -26.74 16.77
N LEU A 64 6.98 -25.54 17.33
CA LEU A 64 7.74 -24.44 16.70
C LEU A 64 9.21 -24.76 16.45
N GLN A 65 9.83 -25.70 17.19
CA GLN A 65 11.21 -26.13 16.90
C GLN A 65 11.37 -26.73 15.49
N ASN A 66 10.28 -27.30 14.95
CA ASN A 66 10.26 -27.95 13.64
C ASN A 66 9.83 -27.00 12.52
N GLU A 67 9.42 -25.78 12.86
CA GLU A 67 9.01 -24.78 11.90
C GLU A 67 10.18 -24.12 11.19
N ARG A 68 9.92 -23.71 9.95
CA ARG A 68 10.83 -22.84 9.19
C ARG A 68 10.13 -21.51 8.93
N GLY A 69 10.31 -20.59 9.88
CA GLY A 69 9.95 -19.19 9.74
C GLY A 69 11.18 -18.32 9.49
N ALA A 70 10.94 -17.12 8.98
CA ALA A 70 11.94 -16.05 8.91
C ALA A 70 11.99 -15.26 10.23
N PHE A 71 10.84 -15.14 10.90
CA PHE A 71 10.66 -14.52 12.21
C PHE A 71 9.33 -14.97 12.84
N LEU A 72 9.14 -14.60 14.12
CA LEU A 72 7.90 -14.79 14.86
C LEU A 72 7.34 -13.45 15.37
N ILE A 73 6.03 -13.25 15.28
CA ILE A 73 5.29 -12.16 15.92
C ILE A 73 4.59 -12.71 17.15
N ALA A 74 4.91 -12.16 18.33
CA ALA A 74 4.31 -12.56 19.61
C ALA A 74 3.26 -11.52 20.02
N LEU A 75 1.97 -11.86 19.99
CA LEU A 75 0.85 -10.92 20.07
C LEU A 75 0.46 -10.47 21.49
N GLY A 76 1.45 -10.28 22.36
CA GLY A 76 1.25 -9.78 23.73
C GLY A 76 0.88 -10.87 24.72
N ASP A 77 0.86 -10.48 26.00
CA ASP A 77 0.73 -11.35 27.15
C ASP A 77 1.78 -12.47 27.17
N LEU A 78 3.02 -12.00 27.12
CA LEU A 78 4.23 -12.81 27.04
C LEU A 78 4.65 -13.32 28.41
N ALA A 79 4.24 -12.67 29.49
CA ALA A 79 4.60 -13.01 30.87
C ALA A 79 3.43 -12.82 31.84
N TYR A 80 2.64 -13.87 32.07
CA TYR A 80 1.58 -13.86 33.07
C TYR A 80 2.15 -14.02 34.48
N SER A 81 1.49 -13.55 35.54
CA SER A 81 0.25 -12.75 35.49
C SER A 81 0.50 -11.26 35.52
N ASN A 82 1.71 -10.78 35.80
CA ASN A 82 1.94 -9.34 36.04
C ASN A 82 3.07 -8.74 35.20
N GLY A 83 3.67 -9.48 34.26
CA GLY A 83 4.75 -8.96 33.42
C GLY A 83 6.04 -8.66 34.19
N THR A 84 6.33 -9.35 35.29
CA THR A 84 7.57 -9.17 36.05
C THR A 84 8.77 -9.79 35.32
N TYR A 85 9.99 -9.36 35.66
CA TYR A 85 11.21 -9.99 35.11
C TYR A 85 11.29 -11.50 35.37
N ALA A 86 10.84 -11.96 36.55
CA ALA A 86 10.84 -13.38 36.88
C ALA A 86 9.83 -14.18 36.04
N GLU A 87 8.69 -13.58 35.72
CA GLU A 87 7.68 -14.19 34.84
C GLU A 87 8.16 -14.22 33.38
N PHE A 88 8.85 -13.18 32.91
CA PHE A 88 9.52 -13.18 31.60
C PHE A 88 10.57 -14.29 31.50
N GLU A 89 11.45 -14.42 32.50
CA GLU A 89 12.46 -15.48 32.51
C GLU A 89 11.79 -16.86 32.44
N ARG A 90 10.90 -17.13 33.39
CA ARG A 90 10.32 -18.45 33.59
C ARG A 90 9.34 -18.87 32.49
N TYR A 91 8.49 -17.96 32.04
CA TYR A 91 7.37 -18.33 31.19
C TYR A 91 7.62 -18.04 29.72
N TYR A 92 8.41 -17.02 29.40
CA TYR A 92 8.71 -16.62 28.04
C TYR A 92 10.05 -17.18 27.56
N PHE A 93 11.16 -16.77 28.20
CA PHE A 93 12.50 -17.10 27.74
C PHE A 93 12.83 -18.59 27.94
N GLU A 94 12.57 -19.17 29.10
CA GLU A 94 12.81 -20.60 29.35
C GLU A 94 11.99 -21.50 28.43
N THR A 95 10.72 -21.17 28.19
CA THR A 95 9.81 -21.95 27.35
C THR A 95 10.20 -21.88 25.87
N LEU A 96 10.61 -20.71 25.37
CA LEU A 96 10.84 -20.46 23.95
C LEU A 96 12.32 -20.38 23.55
N ARG A 97 13.26 -20.64 24.47
CA ARG A 97 14.72 -20.53 24.26
C ARG A 97 15.22 -21.11 22.94
N GLY A 98 14.79 -22.32 22.58
CA GLY A 98 15.26 -23.00 21.37
C GLY A 98 14.65 -22.44 20.08
N VAL A 99 13.51 -21.73 20.19
CA VAL A 99 12.87 -21.03 19.07
C VAL A 99 13.55 -19.67 18.90
N MET A 100 13.70 -18.91 19.99
CA MET A 100 14.34 -17.59 20.01
C MET A 100 15.80 -17.62 19.59
N SER A 101 16.50 -18.75 19.76
CA SER A 101 17.87 -18.89 19.28
C SER A 101 17.99 -18.93 17.74
N LYS A 102 16.87 -19.15 17.03
CA LYS A 102 16.82 -19.37 15.57
C LYS A 102 16.00 -18.33 14.82
N LEU A 103 15.05 -17.69 15.49
CA LEU A 103 14.10 -16.74 14.91
C LEU A 103 14.16 -15.41 15.65
N PRO A 104 14.22 -14.28 14.92
CA PRO A 104 13.88 -12.98 15.49
C PRO A 104 12.43 -12.96 15.99
N PHE A 105 12.20 -12.32 17.13
CA PHE A 105 10.87 -12.12 17.71
C PHE A 105 10.47 -10.64 17.61
N PHE A 106 9.24 -10.40 17.18
CA PHE A 106 8.61 -9.08 17.13
C PHE A 106 7.44 -9.07 18.14
N PRO A 107 7.67 -8.56 19.36
CA PRO A 107 6.67 -8.56 20.42
C PRO A 107 5.65 -7.43 20.26
N VAL A 108 4.41 -7.75 20.55
CA VAL A 108 3.33 -6.80 20.84
C VAL A 108 3.22 -6.69 22.36
N MET A 109 2.84 -5.52 22.87
CA MET A 109 2.53 -5.33 24.29
C MET A 109 1.08 -5.72 24.59
N GLY A 110 0.86 -6.69 25.49
CA GLY A 110 -0.44 -7.04 26.05
C GLY A 110 -0.73 -6.33 27.37
N ASN A 111 -1.92 -6.53 27.92
CA ASN A 111 -2.29 -5.87 29.18
C ASN A 111 -1.54 -6.46 30.39
N HIS A 112 -1.15 -7.74 30.35
CA HIS A 112 -0.38 -8.34 31.45
C HIS A 112 1.02 -7.76 31.59
N GLU A 113 1.62 -7.24 30.51
CA GLU A 113 2.89 -6.51 30.58
C GLU A 113 2.78 -5.20 31.37
N TYR A 114 1.60 -4.58 31.43
CA TYR A 114 1.40 -3.27 32.04
C TYR A 114 1.24 -3.30 33.56
N TYR A 115 0.89 -4.46 34.14
CA TYR A 115 0.64 -4.56 35.58
C TYR A 115 1.89 -4.34 36.44
N THR A 116 3.09 -4.57 35.90
CA THR A 116 4.34 -4.18 36.53
C THR A 116 4.91 -2.92 35.90
N ALA A 117 4.91 -1.83 36.68
CA ALA A 117 5.59 -0.58 36.34
C ALA A 117 5.28 -0.06 34.92
N LYS A 118 4.03 -0.23 34.44
CA LYS A 118 3.55 0.25 33.14
C LYS A 118 4.36 -0.28 31.94
N GLY A 119 4.74 -1.56 31.99
CA GLY A 119 5.47 -2.23 30.91
C GLY A 119 6.99 -2.11 31.00
N ALA A 120 7.54 -1.52 32.07
CA ALA A 120 8.98 -1.32 32.17
C ALA A 120 9.81 -2.61 32.01
N PRO A 121 9.43 -3.78 32.58
CA PRO A 121 10.16 -5.02 32.34
C PRO A 121 10.13 -5.46 30.87
N ALA A 122 8.96 -5.44 30.24
CA ALA A 122 8.78 -5.81 28.83
C ALA A 122 9.62 -4.92 27.90
N LEU A 123 9.66 -3.61 28.16
CA LEU A 123 10.47 -2.64 27.41
C LEU A 123 11.98 -2.83 27.63
N ALA A 124 12.39 -3.31 28.80
CA ALA A 124 13.79 -3.53 29.13
C ALA A 124 14.36 -4.80 28.49
N VAL A 125 13.53 -5.85 28.34
CA VAL A 125 13.98 -7.16 27.82
C VAL A 125 13.83 -7.30 26.31
N HIS A 126 13.16 -6.36 25.62
CA HIS A 126 12.99 -6.38 24.18
C HIS A 126 13.71 -5.21 23.49
N SER A 127 14.22 -5.47 22.29
CA SER A 127 14.72 -4.45 21.37
C SER A 127 13.93 -4.55 20.07
N VAL A 128 13.29 -3.45 19.66
CA VAL A 128 12.41 -3.38 18.49
C VAL A 128 12.78 -2.19 17.59
N PRO A 129 12.42 -2.23 16.29
CA PRO A 129 12.70 -1.12 15.36
C PRO A 129 12.00 0.20 15.73
N ALA A 130 12.58 1.03 16.59
CA ALA A 130 11.92 2.24 17.10
C ALA A 130 12.31 3.56 16.37
N GLY A 131 12.89 3.46 15.16
CA GLY A 131 13.50 4.59 14.46
C GLY A 131 12.52 5.68 14.02
N THR A 132 11.27 5.32 13.73
CA THR A 132 10.21 6.23 13.28
C THR A 132 9.34 6.74 14.43
N VAL A 133 9.61 6.31 15.66
CA VAL A 133 8.75 6.50 16.83
C VAL A 133 9.32 7.59 17.74
N PRO A 134 8.48 8.48 18.32
CA PRO A 134 8.92 9.48 19.29
C PRO A 134 9.69 8.86 20.45
N VAL A 135 10.74 9.54 20.94
CA VAL A 135 11.62 9.03 22.00
C VAL A 135 10.87 8.54 23.24
N ALA A 136 9.80 9.25 23.64
CA ALA A 136 9.00 8.90 24.81
C ALA A 136 8.21 7.58 24.67
N ASP A 137 7.98 7.13 23.43
CA ASP A 137 7.12 6.01 23.10
C ASP A 137 7.91 4.80 22.54
N ARG A 138 9.25 4.93 22.43
CA ARG A 138 10.11 3.88 21.87
C ARG A 138 9.94 2.57 22.62
N GLY A 139 9.82 1.48 21.86
CA GLY A 139 9.64 0.13 22.39
C GLY A 139 8.18 -0.29 22.55
N ARG A 140 7.22 0.64 22.53
CA ARG A 140 5.79 0.33 22.73
C ARG A 140 5.10 -0.07 21.43
N TYR A 141 5.24 0.76 20.40
CA TYR A 141 4.76 0.53 19.04
C TYR A 141 5.88 0.82 18.05
N TYR A 142 5.79 0.23 16.85
CA TYR A 142 6.82 0.33 15.81
C TYR A 142 6.34 -0.25 14.47
N SER A 143 7.12 -0.05 13.41
CA SER A 143 6.89 -0.67 12.12
C SER A 143 8.17 -1.29 11.57
N PHE A 144 8.02 -2.28 10.69
CA PHE A 144 9.14 -2.88 9.97
C PHE A 144 8.69 -3.49 8.65
N ASP A 145 9.64 -3.59 7.72
CA ASP A 145 9.41 -4.22 6.43
C ASP A 145 10.08 -5.60 6.38
N TRP A 146 9.37 -6.58 5.82
CA TRP A 146 9.94 -7.86 5.42
C TRP A 146 9.40 -8.27 4.05
N GLY A 147 10.30 -8.41 3.07
CA GLY A 147 9.90 -8.61 1.67
C GLY A 147 8.94 -7.51 1.18
N ASP A 148 7.78 -7.92 0.69
CA ASP A 148 6.72 -7.04 0.18
C ASP A 148 5.65 -6.68 1.22
N VAL A 149 5.94 -6.94 2.50
CA VAL A 149 5.04 -6.67 3.62
C VAL A 149 5.58 -5.56 4.50
N HIS A 150 4.71 -4.59 4.77
CA HIS A 150 4.87 -3.61 5.82
C HIS A 150 4.04 -4.04 7.03
N PHE A 151 4.71 -4.26 8.16
CA PHE A 151 4.09 -4.60 9.43
C PHE A 151 4.04 -3.36 10.32
N VAL A 152 2.87 -3.08 10.88
CA VAL A 152 2.69 -2.06 11.92
C VAL A 152 2.27 -2.73 13.22
N VAL A 153 3.05 -2.53 14.27
CA VAL A 153 2.83 -3.08 15.61
C VAL A 153 2.37 -1.95 16.52
N LEU A 154 1.18 -2.09 17.10
CA LEU A 154 0.54 -1.07 17.94
C LEU A 154 0.40 -1.52 19.38
N ASP A 155 0.49 -0.55 20.28
CA ASP A 155 0.26 -0.75 21.72
C ASP A 155 -1.13 -0.25 22.09
N THR A 156 -2.02 -1.19 22.38
CA THR A 156 -3.44 -0.91 22.66
C THR A 156 -3.72 -0.59 24.12
N ASN A 157 -2.68 -0.36 24.94
CA ASN A 157 -2.79 -0.01 26.36
C ASN A 157 -2.68 1.52 26.57
N ASP A 158 -1.81 1.97 27.49
CA ASP A 158 -1.56 3.39 27.80
C ASP A 158 -1.34 4.26 26.53
N PRO A 159 -0.59 3.84 25.48
CA PRO A 159 -0.38 4.67 24.29
C PRO A 159 -1.65 4.96 23.48
N LEU A 160 -2.53 3.97 23.33
CA LEU A 160 -3.83 4.17 22.70
C LEU A 160 -4.71 5.08 23.55
N GLU A 161 -4.77 4.83 24.86
CA GLU A 161 -5.55 5.68 25.78
C GLU A 161 -5.09 7.14 25.73
N ALA A 162 -3.76 7.36 25.77
CA ALA A 162 -3.18 8.70 25.66
C ALA A 162 -3.50 9.34 24.30
N ALA A 163 -3.41 8.60 23.20
CA ALA A 163 -3.73 9.12 21.87
C ALA A 163 -5.20 9.54 21.76
N VAL A 164 -6.13 8.75 22.31
CA VAL A 164 -7.57 9.06 22.31
C VAL A 164 -7.88 10.30 23.18
N LYS A 165 -7.10 10.53 24.24
CA LYS A 165 -7.19 11.74 25.07
C LYS A 165 -6.50 12.97 24.45
N GLY A 166 -5.87 12.83 23.28
CA GLY A 166 -5.12 13.91 22.62
C GLY A 166 -3.77 14.23 23.28
N THR A 167 -3.27 13.34 24.15
CA THR A 167 -1.99 13.51 24.85
C THR A 167 -0.89 12.57 24.33
N GLY A 168 -1.27 11.55 23.56
CA GLY A 168 -0.37 10.58 22.91
C GLY A 168 -0.32 10.77 21.40
N ARG A 169 0.69 10.17 20.76
CA ARG A 169 0.99 10.36 19.32
C ARG A 169 0.82 9.11 18.47
N MET A 170 0.41 7.98 19.05
CA MET A 170 0.40 6.69 18.35
C MET A 170 -0.51 6.69 17.11
N LEU A 171 -1.70 7.29 17.20
CA LEU A 171 -2.64 7.32 16.07
C LEU A 171 -2.16 8.23 14.94
N ASP A 172 -1.60 9.40 15.26
CA ASP A 172 -0.98 10.30 14.26
C ASP A 172 0.24 9.64 13.62
N TRP A 173 1.04 8.93 14.40
CA TRP A 173 2.19 8.17 13.91
C TRP A 173 1.73 7.05 12.95
N LEU A 174 0.69 6.29 13.31
CA LEU A 174 0.13 5.23 12.49
C LEU A 174 -0.36 5.75 11.13
N ASP A 175 -1.07 6.89 11.12
CA ASP A 175 -1.56 7.51 9.88
C ASP A 175 -0.40 7.87 8.94
N ASN A 176 0.65 8.50 9.49
CA ASN A 176 1.85 8.88 8.74
C ASN A 176 2.67 7.66 8.26
N ASP A 177 2.82 6.64 9.09
CA ASP A 177 3.56 5.41 8.78
C ASP A 177 2.90 4.68 7.59
N LEU A 178 1.58 4.48 7.64
CA LEU A 178 0.81 3.84 6.58
C LEU A 178 0.70 4.68 5.29
N GLU A 179 0.71 6.01 5.39
CA GLU A 179 0.79 6.90 4.23
C GLU A 179 2.14 6.82 3.52
N SER A 180 3.22 6.64 4.28
CA SER A 180 4.58 6.63 3.74
C SER A 180 4.95 5.33 3.02
N THR A 181 4.33 4.20 3.40
CA THR A 181 4.69 2.90 2.83
C THR A 181 4.16 2.72 1.40
N ARG A 182 4.96 2.04 0.57
CA ARG A 182 4.60 1.61 -0.80
C ARG A 182 4.50 0.09 -0.93
N LYS A 183 4.62 -0.65 0.17
CA LYS A 183 4.51 -2.11 0.16
C LYS A 183 3.11 -2.56 -0.26
N PHE A 184 3.03 -3.69 -0.96
CA PHE A 184 1.75 -4.25 -1.39
C PHE A 184 0.93 -4.71 -0.19
N TRP A 185 1.55 -5.51 0.68
CA TRP A 185 0.93 -6.01 1.89
C TRP A 185 1.15 -5.02 3.04
N ARG A 186 0.06 -4.75 3.76
CA ARG A 186 0.04 -4.03 5.02
C ARG A 186 -0.63 -4.93 6.04
N VAL A 187 0.07 -5.21 7.14
CA VAL A 187 -0.40 -6.08 8.22
C VAL A 187 -0.31 -5.29 9.53
N ALA A 188 -1.41 -5.21 10.26
CA ALA A 188 -1.45 -4.59 11.59
C ALA A 188 -1.45 -5.66 12.68
N CYS A 189 -0.64 -5.47 13.71
CA CYS A 189 -0.50 -6.38 14.85
C CYS A 189 -0.72 -5.61 16.14
N PHE A 190 -1.62 -6.07 16.99
CA PHE A 190 -1.86 -5.48 18.32
C PHE A 190 -2.59 -6.46 19.22
N HIS A 191 -2.55 -6.26 20.55
CA HIS A 191 -3.05 -7.27 21.48
C HIS A 191 -4.59 -7.37 21.51
N HIS A 192 -5.29 -6.29 21.80
CA HIS A 192 -6.75 -6.32 22.00
C HIS A 192 -7.54 -6.33 20.68
N PRO A 193 -8.40 -7.35 20.41
CA PRO A 193 -9.15 -7.48 19.15
C PRO A 193 -10.23 -6.41 18.99
N ALA A 194 -10.46 -5.95 17.75
CA ALA A 194 -11.60 -5.08 17.44
C ALA A 194 -12.95 -5.83 17.50
N TYR A 195 -12.93 -7.15 17.31
CA TYR A 195 -14.10 -8.03 17.29
C TYR A 195 -13.89 -9.19 18.28
N PRO A 196 -13.91 -8.92 19.60
CA PRO A 196 -13.78 -9.95 20.62
C PRO A 196 -15.00 -10.89 20.63
N ASN A 197 -14.81 -12.09 21.17
CA ASN A 197 -15.85 -13.10 21.34
C ASN A 197 -16.35 -13.10 22.77
N GLU A 198 -16.92 -14.21 23.24
CA GLU A 198 -17.76 -14.24 24.43
C GLU A 198 -17.05 -13.75 25.70
N HIS A 199 -15.76 -14.03 25.87
CA HIS A 199 -15.04 -13.68 27.09
C HIS A 199 -14.82 -12.17 27.21
N HIS A 200 -14.44 -11.50 26.12
CA HIS A 200 -14.14 -10.05 26.10
C HIS A 200 -15.14 -9.22 25.29
N LYS A 201 -16.34 -9.73 25.00
CA LYS A 201 -17.35 -9.04 24.16
C LYS A 201 -17.70 -7.62 24.62
N ASP A 202 -17.63 -7.38 25.94
CA ASP A 202 -17.99 -6.13 26.59
C ASP A 202 -16.74 -5.34 27.07
N ASP A 203 -15.53 -5.74 26.64
CA ASP A 203 -14.29 -5.07 26.99
C ASP A 203 -14.23 -3.66 26.34
N PRO A 204 -14.17 -2.57 27.14
CA PRO A 204 -14.15 -1.21 26.61
C PRO A 204 -12.98 -0.93 25.66
N ILE A 205 -11.81 -1.54 25.89
CA ILE A 205 -10.64 -1.25 25.03
C ILE A 205 -10.84 -1.80 23.63
N CYS A 206 -11.52 -2.95 23.48
CA CYS A 206 -11.86 -3.53 22.19
C CYS A 206 -12.78 -2.61 21.37
N ALA A 207 -13.71 -1.90 22.04
CA ALA A 207 -14.54 -0.87 21.40
C ALA A 207 -13.70 0.34 20.97
N VAL A 208 -12.76 0.80 21.80
CA VAL A 208 -11.85 1.91 21.44
C VAL A 208 -10.98 1.55 20.23
N VAL A 209 -10.43 0.33 20.18
CA VAL A 209 -9.69 -0.18 19.02
C VAL A 209 -10.57 -0.12 17.76
N ARG A 210 -11.79 -0.64 17.85
CA ARG A 210 -12.76 -0.62 16.75
C ARG A 210 -13.06 0.80 16.24
N ASP A 211 -13.20 1.76 17.14
CA ASP A 211 -13.63 3.12 16.80
C ASP A 211 -12.47 4.05 16.40
N ARG A 212 -11.24 3.77 16.82
CA ARG A 212 -10.10 4.70 16.71
C ARG A 212 -8.94 4.17 15.87
N VAL A 213 -8.72 2.86 15.86
CA VAL A 213 -7.62 2.24 15.10
C VAL A 213 -8.12 1.77 13.74
N ILE A 214 -9.22 1.03 13.70
CA ILE A 214 -9.72 0.40 12.47
C ILE A 214 -9.99 1.41 11.33
N PRO A 215 -10.57 2.60 11.56
CA PRO A 215 -10.77 3.58 10.49
C PRO A 215 -9.46 4.01 9.80
N ILE A 216 -8.36 4.12 10.54
CA ILE A 216 -7.04 4.45 9.97
C ILE A 216 -6.53 3.27 9.14
N LEU A 217 -6.65 2.04 9.64
CA LEU A 217 -6.24 0.85 8.91
C LEU A 217 -7.04 0.68 7.60
N GLU A 218 -8.35 0.97 7.62
CA GLU A 218 -9.22 0.92 6.45
C GLU A 218 -8.91 2.04 5.44
N LYS A 219 -8.55 3.25 5.90
CA LYS A 219 -8.11 4.38 5.05
C LYS A 219 -6.94 3.99 4.14
N TYR A 220 -6.01 3.17 4.63
CA TYR A 220 -4.83 2.71 3.89
C TYR A 220 -4.92 1.28 3.35
N ASP A 221 -6.10 0.67 3.42
CA ASP A 221 -6.39 -0.67 2.91
C ASP A 221 -5.46 -1.76 3.48
N VAL A 222 -5.27 -1.76 4.79
CA VAL A 222 -4.65 -2.89 5.52
C VAL A 222 -5.46 -4.15 5.23
N GLN A 223 -4.80 -5.23 4.81
CA GLN A 223 -5.49 -6.46 4.39
C GLN A 223 -5.67 -7.48 5.52
N LEU A 224 -4.80 -7.44 6.52
CA LEU A 224 -4.76 -8.40 7.61
C LEU A 224 -4.50 -7.69 8.93
N VAL A 225 -5.30 -8.02 9.93
CA VAL A 225 -5.18 -7.55 11.32
C VAL A 225 -4.99 -8.75 12.22
N LEU A 226 -3.94 -8.74 13.03
CA LEU A 226 -3.54 -9.85 13.91
C LEU A 226 -3.63 -9.41 15.37
N ASN A 227 -4.25 -10.23 16.22
CA ASN A 227 -4.42 -9.97 17.65
C ASN A 227 -4.44 -11.23 18.54
N GLY A 228 -4.28 -11.01 19.85
CA GLY A 228 -4.32 -12.02 20.92
C GLY A 228 -5.52 -11.78 21.82
N HIS A 229 -5.32 -11.83 23.15
CA HIS A 229 -6.27 -11.53 24.23
C HIS A 229 -7.42 -12.52 24.37
N GLU A 230 -8.07 -12.90 23.26
CA GLU A 230 -8.96 -14.06 23.27
C GLU A 230 -8.12 -15.34 23.18
N HIS A 231 -8.18 -16.17 24.22
CA HIS A 231 -7.40 -17.40 24.32
C HIS A 231 -7.97 -18.54 23.46
N ASN A 232 -8.09 -18.28 22.17
CA ASN A 232 -8.66 -19.15 21.15
C ASN A 232 -8.18 -18.71 19.74
N TYR A 233 -8.61 -19.45 18.72
CA TYR A 233 -8.45 -19.09 17.32
C TYR A 233 -9.76 -18.54 16.77
N GLU A 234 -9.72 -17.36 16.14
CA GLU A 234 -10.87 -16.77 15.46
C GLU A 234 -10.46 -16.07 14.16
N ARG A 235 -11.20 -16.33 13.09
CA ARG A 235 -11.08 -15.62 11.83
C ARG A 235 -12.38 -14.96 11.46
N THR A 236 -12.35 -13.66 11.22
CA THR A 236 -13.52 -12.94 10.73
C THR A 236 -13.76 -13.22 9.24
N ARG A 237 -15.00 -13.01 8.81
CA ARG A 237 -15.29 -12.61 7.43
C ARG A 237 -14.59 -11.27 7.14
N PRO A 238 -14.35 -10.91 5.88
CA PRO A 238 -13.81 -9.61 5.52
C PRO A 238 -14.73 -8.51 6.03
N ILE A 239 -14.16 -7.52 6.74
CA ILE A 239 -14.92 -6.41 7.33
C ILE A 239 -14.41 -5.07 6.77
N ARG A 240 -15.34 -4.17 6.46
CA ARG A 240 -15.06 -2.76 6.22
C ARG A 240 -16.21 -1.93 6.77
N ASN A 241 -15.95 -0.78 7.38
CA ASN A 241 -16.97 0.08 8.00
C ASN A 241 -17.90 -0.68 8.96
N GLY A 242 -17.36 -1.65 9.70
CA GLY A 242 -18.11 -2.46 10.67
C GLY A 242 -19.11 -3.47 10.08
N VAL A 243 -19.13 -3.68 8.76
CA VAL A 243 -20.02 -4.65 8.10
C VAL A 243 -19.23 -5.69 7.29
N PHE A 244 -19.80 -6.88 7.10
CA PHE A 244 -19.18 -7.90 6.24
C PHE A 244 -19.30 -7.50 4.78
N VAL A 245 -18.19 -7.64 4.08
CA VAL A 245 -18.06 -7.30 2.67
C VAL A 245 -17.38 -8.44 1.93
N ASP A 246 -17.31 -8.34 0.60
CA ASP A 246 -16.57 -9.29 -0.21
C ASP A 246 -15.09 -9.35 0.19
N ALA A 247 -14.47 -10.52 -0.05
CA ALA A 247 -13.09 -10.85 0.31
C ALA A 247 -12.02 -9.82 -0.09
N ASN A 248 -12.29 -9.07 -1.14
CA ASN A 248 -11.33 -8.14 -1.70
C ASN A 248 -11.52 -6.69 -1.22
N VAL A 249 -12.60 -6.41 -0.48
CA VAL A 249 -13.01 -5.05 -0.09
C VAL A 249 -12.54 -4.71 1.32
N GLY A 250 -12.70 -5.65 2.25
CA GLY A 250 -12.43 -5.48 3.68
C GLY A 250 -11.21 -6.25 4.19
N ALA A 251 -10.78 -5.92 5.41
CA ALA A 251 -9.70 -6.61 6.10
C ALA A 251 -10.19 -7.90 6.74
N ILE A 252 -9.30 -8.91 6.81
CA ILE A 252 -9.52 -10.06 7.69
C ILE A 252 -8.89 -9.75 9.05
N HIS A 253 -9.66 -9.95 10.12
CA HIS A 253 -9.15 -9.95 11.48
C HIS A 253 -8.94 -11.38 11.94
N LEU A 254 -7.76 -11.65 12.46
CA LEU A 254 -7.38 -12.96 12.98
C LEU A 254 -6.94 -12.82 14.43
N THR A 255 -7.73 -13.40 15.32
CA THR A 255 -7.38 -13.59 16.72
C THR A 255 -6.69 -14.93 16.86
N THR A 256 -5.48 -14.94 17.42
CA THR A 256 -4.64 -16.13 17.55
C THR A 256 -3.98 -16.20 18.93
N GLY A 257 -4.78 -16.04 19.98
CA GLY A 257 -4.33 -16.07 21.38
C GLY A 257 -4.26 -17.46 22.01
N GLY A 258 -4.17 -18.52 21.21
CA GLY A 258 -4.02 -19.89 21.72
C GLY A 258 -2.56 -20.29 22.00
N GLY A 259 -1.64 -19.36 22.24
CA GLY A 259 -0.22 -19.66 22.37
C GLY A 259 0.16 -20.43 23.63
N GLY A 260 -0.74 -20.53 24.60
CA GLY A 260 -0.58 -21.45 25.73
C GLY A 260 -1.26 -21.07 27.03
N ALA A 261 -1.86 -19.89 27.17
CA ALA A 261 -2.71 -19.59 28.32
C ALA A 261 -3.97 -20.46 28.36
N ASP A 262 -4.68 -20.43 29.50
CA ASP A 262 -5.92 -21.19 29.68
C ASP A 262 -6.98 -20.76 28.65
N LEU A 263 -7.54 -21.73 27.90
CA LEU A 263 -8.37 -21.46 26.73
C LEU A 263 -9.75 -20.89 27.07
N PHE A 264 -10.25 -20.00 26.22
CA PHE A 264 -11.61 -19.47 26.31
C PHE A 264 -12.57 -20.18 25.35
N PRO A 265 -13.84 -20.38 25.75
CA PRO A 265 -14.84 -20.92 24.85
C PRO A 265 -15.17 -19.93 23.74
N VAL A 266 -15.46 -20.43 22.54
CA VAL A 266 -15.89 -19.63 21.40
C VAL A 266 -17.40 -19.75 21.20
N SER A 267 -18.09 -18.62 21.05
CA SER A 267 -19.49 -18.56 20.65
C SER A 267 -19.64 -18.21 19.17
N SER A 268 -20.70 -18.72 18.53
CA SER A 268 -21.02 -18.37 17.14
C SER A 268 -21.37 -16.89 17.01
N ARG A 269 -20.80 -16.22 16.00
CA ARG A 269 -21.05 -14.81 15.68
C ARG A 269 -21.24 -14.62 14.18
N PRO A 270 -22.08 -13.66 13.71
CA PRO A 270 -22.28 -13.44 12.28
C PRO A 270 -21.01 -13.05 11.51
N TRP A 271 -20.07 -12.38 12.19
CA TRP A 271 -18.78 -11.98 11.64
C TRP A 271 -17.75 -13.10 11.61
N LEU A 272 -17.99 -14.21 12.31
CA LEU A 272 -17.03 -15.28 12.46
C LEU A 272 -17.09 -16.21 11.24
N ALA A 273 -15.98 -16.34 10.53
CA ALA A 273 -15.84 -17.27 9.41
C ALA A 273 -15.39 -18.65 9.87
N ALA A 274 -14.55 -18.71 10.90
CA ALA A 274 -14.04 -19.94 11.49
C ALA A 274 -13.44 -19.67 12.87
N SER A 275 -13.39 -20.71 13.70
CA SER A 275 -12.87 -20.63 15.06
C SER A 275 -12.52 -21.99 15.64
N ASP A 276 -11.62 -22.01 16.62
CA ASP A 276 -11.32 -23.19 17.43
C ASP A 276 -10.81 -22.80 18.82
N ALA A 277 -11.21 -23.53 19.86
CA ALA A 277 -10.72 -23.33 21.23
C ALA A 277 -9.64 -24.38 21.54
N THR A 278 -8.43 -24.12 21.06
CA THR A 278 -7.27 -25.03 21.17
C THR A 278 -5.98 -24.25 21.26
N SER A 279 -4.94 -24.86 21.85
CA SER A 279 -3.58 -24.30 21.73
C SER A 279 -3.10 -24.40 20.28
N HIS A 280 -2.60 -23.29 19.72
CA HIS A 280 -2.22 -23.18 18.31
C HIS A 280 -1.24 -22.03 18.04
N TYR A 281 -0.68 -22.05 16.83
CA TYR A 281 0.02 -20.92 16.20
C TYR A 281 -0.43 -20.82 14.74
N VAL A 282 -0.09 -19.73 14.06
CA VAL A 282 -0.41 -19.53 12.64
C VAL A 282 0.85 -19.31 11.84
N ARG A 283 1.03 -20.09 10.78
CA ARG A 283 2.08 -19.93 9.78
C ARG A 283 1.53 -19.13 8.61
N PHE A 284 2.25 -18.10 8.18
CA PHE A 284 1.94 -17.30 7.00
C PHE A 284 3.02 -17.45 5.95
N GLU A 285 2.66 -17.93 4.76
CA GLU A 285 3.53 -17.97 3.58
C GLU A 285 3.19 -16.82 2.65
N VAL A 286 4.15 -15.91 2.45
CA VAL A 286 4.02 -14.76 1.55
C VAL A 286 4.75 -15.08 0.24
N ARG A 287 4.04 -15.00 -0.88
CA ARG A 287 4.58 -15.22 -2.23
C ARG A 287 4.02 -14.15 -3.18
N GLY A 288 4.78 -13.06 -3.34
CA GLY A 288 4.34 -11.91 -4.14
C GLY A 288 3.00 -11.37 -3.62
N THR A 289 1.99 -11.31 -4.48
CA THR A 289 0.65 -10.81 -4.13
C THR A 289 -0.27 -11.85 -3.49
N ARG A 290 0.24 -13.01 -3.06
CA ARG A 290 -0.54 -14.03 -2.31
C ARG A 290 0.05 -14.28 -0.93
N MET A 291 -0.83 -14.37 0.07
CA MET A 291 -0.47 -14.72 1.45
C MET A 291 -1.37 -15.86 1.90
N THR A 292 -0.78 -17.01 2.21
CA THR A 292 -1.51 -18.18 2.72
C THR A 292 -1.26 -18.32 4.21
N ALA A 293 -2.33 -18.33 4.98
CA ALA A 293 -2.29 -18.62 6.41
C ALA A 293 -2.67 -20.08 6.64
N THR A 294 -1.97 -20.73 7.57
CA THR A 294 -2.25 -22.08 8.05
C THR A 294 -2.22 -22.07 9.56
N ALA A 295 -3.38 -22.27 10.18
CA ALA A 295 -3.50 -22.37 11.63
C ALA A 295 -3.25 -23.83 12.06
N VAL A 296 -2.31 -24.02 12.99
CA VAL A 296 -1.77 -25.33 13.37
C VAL A 296 -1.92 -25.54 14.87
N ARG A 297 -2.56 -26.65 15.27
CA ARG A 297 -2.66 -27.06 16.67
C ARG A 297 -1.32 -27.53 17.20
N ALA A 298 -1.20 -27.60 18.52
CA ALA A 298 0.02 -28.08 19.19
C ALA A 298 0.47 -29.50 18.76
N ASP A 299 -0.48 -30.37 18.35
CA ASP A 299 -0.18 -31.72 17.84
C ASP A 299 0.24 -31.75 16.36
N GLY A 300 0.35 -30.60 15.71
CA GLY A 300 0.71 -30.45 14.30
C GLY A 300 -0.47 -30.61 13.32
N THR A 301 -1.68 -30.92 13.80
CA THR A 301 -2.87 -30.95 12.94
C THR A 301 -3.33 -29.55 12.57
N GLN A 302 -3.90 -29.40 11.38
CA GLN A 302 -4.39 -28.11 10.89
C GLN A 302 -5.78 -27.81 11.45
N ILE A 303 -5.98 -26.57 11.92
CA ILE A 303 -7.31 -26.01 12.20
C ILE A 303 -7.94 -25.64 10.86
N GLU A 304 -7.25 -24.78 10.11
CA GLU A 304 -7.67 -24.35 8.76
C GLU A 304 -6.50 -23.80 7.94
N SER A 305 -6.76 -23.55 6.65
CA SER A 305 -5.90 -22.76 5.80
C SER A 305 -6.73 -21.90 4.86
N PHE A 306 -6.30 -20.64 4.67
CA PHE A 306 -6.94 -19.69 3.77
C PHE A 306 -5.90 -18.81 3.08
N THR A 307 -6.24 -18.28 1.91
CA THR A 307 -5.36 -17.42 1.12
C THR A 307 -5.97 -16.05 0.91
N LEU A 308 -5.22 -15.02 1.26
CA LEU A 308 -5.44 -13.65 0.82
C LEU A 308 -4.82 -13.49 -0.57
N ALA A 309 -5.64 -13.09 -1.55
CA ALA A 309 -5.20 -12.78 -2.91
C ALA A 309 -5.96 -11.56 -3.46
N PRO A 310 -5.65 -10.34 -2.98
CA PRO A 310 -6.39 -9.15 -3.41
C PRO A 310 -6.26 -8.92 -4.92
N PHE A 311 -7.37 -8.66 -5.59
CA PHE A 311 -7.43 -8.34 -7.02
C PHE A 311 -7.78 -6.86 -7.24
N PRO A 312 -7.63 -6.32 -8.46
CA PRO A 312 -7.91 -4.90 -8.72
C PRO A 312 -9.35 -4.54 -8.38
N LEU A 313 -9.56 -3.44 -7.65
CA LEU A 313 -10.86 -2.81 -7.47
C LEU A 313 -10.81 -1.44 -8.12
N LEU A 314 -11.61 -1.23 -9.16
CA LEU A 314 -11.71 0.08 -9.80
C LEU A 314 -12.55 1.03 -8.93
N SER A 315 -12.20 2.31 -8.91
CA SER A 315 -12.98 3.34 -8.23
C SER A 315 -14.43 3.34 -8.73
N SER A 316 -15.41 3.45 -7.84
CA SER A 316 -16.82 3.59 -8.24
C SER A 316 -17.08 4.91 -8.96
N ASP A 317 -16.34 5.96 -8.57
CA ASP A 317 -16.44 7.29 -9.14
C ASP A 317 -15.27 7.53 -10.09
N SER A 318 -15.58 7.75 -11.37
CA SER A 318 -14.60 8.13 -12.40
C SER A 318 -13.36 7.23 -12.42
N ALA A 319 -13.55 5.91 -12.47
CA ALA A 319 -12.47 4.93 -12.54
C ALA A 319 -11.43 5.23 -13.64
N VAL A 320 -11.88 5.73 -14.79
CA VAL A 320 -11.05 6.05 -15.95
C VAL A 320 -11.27 7.51 -16.29
N VAL A 321 -10.19 8.26 -16.33
CA VAL A 321 -10.21 9.70 -16.61
C VAL A 321 -9.12 10.09 -17.58
N ASN A 322 -9.27 11.26 -18.18
CA ASN A 322 -8.22 11.92 -18.91
C ASN A 322 -7.00 12.16 -17.99
N ALA A 323 -5.80 11.79 -18.44
CA ALA A 323 -4.58 11.92 -17.63
C ALA A 323 -4.18 13.37 -17.31
N ALA A 324 -4.70 14.35 -18.05
CA ALA A 324 -4.40 15.77 -17.84
C ALA A 324 -5.48 16.47 -16.99
N SER A 325 -6.76 16.27 -17.30
CA SER A 325 -7.86 16.98 -16.61
C SER A 325 -8.46 16.22 -15.43
N PHE A 326 -8.19 14.92 -15.30
CA PHE A 326 -8.84 14.02 -14.35
C PHE A 326 -10.37 14.01 -14.43
N THR A 327 -10.92 14.33 -15.62
CA THR A 327 -12.36 14.21 -15.91
C THR A 327 -12.65 12.95 -16.73
N PRO A 328 -13.89 12.41 -16.70
CA PRO A 328 -14.23 11.18 -17.43
C PRO A 328 -14.13 11.26 -18.96
N ALA A 329 -14.02 12.46 -19.54
CA ALA A 329 -13.95 12.64 -20.98
C ALA A 329 -12.59 12.15 -21.53
N VAL A 330 -12.62 11.05 -22.29
CA VAL A 330 -11.44 10.46 -22.94
C VAL A 330 -11.67 10.27 -24.43
N GLY A 331 -10.60 10.29 -25.23
CA GLY A 331 -10.66 10.20 -26.69
C GLY A 331 -9.49 9.43 -27.29
N PRO A 332 -9.58 9.02 -28.57
CA PRO A 332 -8.59 8.17 -29.23
C PRO A 332 -7.18 8.75 -29.18
N GLY A 333 -6.19 7.88 -29.00
CA GLY A 333 -4.77 8.22 -28.87
C GLY A 333 -4.40 8.95 -27.58
N GLY A 334 -5.39 9.32 -26.76
CA GLY A 334 -5.20 10.08 -25.53
C GLY A 334 -4.62 9.24 -24.39
N LEU A 335 -3.96 9.94 -23.46
CA LEU A 335 -3.46 9.38 -22.21
C LEU A 335 -4.59 9.37 -21.17
N ILE A 336 -4.72 8.25 -20.47
CA ILE A 336 -5.71 8.06 -19.41
C ILE A 336 -5.02 7.74 -18.08
N SER A 337 -5.69 8.11 -16.99
CA SER A 337 -5.41 7.62 -15.65
C SER A 337 -6.55 6.69 -15.22
N ILE A 338 -6.20 5.58 -14.60
CA ILE A 338 -7.12 4.58 -14.06
C ILE A 338 -6.90 4.53 -12.55
N PHE A 339 -7.93 4.77 -11.76
CA PHE A 339 -7.86 4.82 -10.30
C PHE A 339 -8.59 3.64 -9.64
N GLY A 340 -8.06 3.20 -8.50
CA GLY A 340 -8.60 2.07 -7.77
C GLY A 340 -7.69 1.61 -6.65
N ARG A 341 -7.86 0.35 -6.25
CA ARG A 341 -7.09 -0.33 -5.21
C ARG A 341 -6.51 -1.62 -5.77
N PHE A 342 -5.33 -2.00 -5.28
CA PHE A 342 -4.62 -3.22 -5.69
C PHE A 342 -4.41 -3.32 -7.22
N LEU A 343 -4.24 -2.18 -7.89
CA LEU A 343 -4.10 -2.12 -9.35
C LEU A 343 -2.78 -2.72 -9.83
N ALA A 344 -1.73 -2.62 -9.01
CA ALA A 344 -0.44 -3.26 -9.22
C ALA A 344 0.24 -3.67 -7.90
N PRO A 345 1.17 -4.66 -7.92
CA PRO A 345 1.99 -5.07 -6.79
C PRO A 345 3.03 -4.04 -6.37
N GLU A 346 3.56 -3.27 -7.33
CA GLU A 346 4.67 -2.35 -7.14
C GLU A 346 4.47 -1.09 -7.98
N ASP A 347 5.15 -0.02 -7.58
CA ASP A 347 5.21 1.22 -8.34
C ASP A 347 6.27 1.09 -9.43
N ARG A 348 5.87 1.26 -10.70
CA ARG A 348 6.78 1.10 -11.84
C ARG A 348 6.40 1.99 -13.00
N ALA A 349 7.39 2.70 -13.53
CA ALA A 349 7.28 3.43 -14.79
C ALA A 349 7.88 2.61 -15.94
N ALA A 350 7.34 2.79 -17.15
CA ALA A 350 7.93 2.22 -18.36
C ALA A 350 9.29 2.86 -18.64
N SER A 351 10.29 2.03 -18.95
CA SER A 351 11.67 2.47 -19.23
C SER A 351 12.08 2.30 -20.69
N VAL A 352 11.17 1.85 -21.54
CA VAL A 352 11.41 1.54 -22.95
C VAL A 352 10.23 1.95 -23.82
N THR A 353 10.50 2.18 -25.09
CA THR A 353 9.50 2.42 -26.13
C THR A 353 9.73 1.45 -27.32
N PRO A 354 8.69 0.91 -27.97
CA PRO A 354 7.26 1.11 -27.68
C PRO A 354 6.87 0.68 -26.26
N LEU A 355 5.88 1.36 -25.68
CA LEU A 355 5.46 1.12 -24.30
C LEU A 355 5.01 -0.33 -24.12
N PRO A 356 5.34 -0.98 -22.99
CA PRO A 356 4.92 -2.34 -22.71
C PRO A 356 3.41 -2.40 -22.47
N THR A 357 2.79 -3.54 -22.80
CA THR A 357 1.37 -3.80 -22.52
C THR A 357 1.14 -4.56 -21.21
N GLU A 358 2.23 -4.97 -20.56
CA GLU A 358 2.27 -5.52 -19.21
C GLU A 358 3.38 -4.81 -18.44
N LEU A 359 3.07 -4.29 -17.25
CA LEU A 359 4.03 -3.57 -16.42
C LEU A 359 3.78 -3.90 -14.95
N GLY A 360 4.83 -4.29 -14.21
CA GLY A 360 4.71 -4.68 -12.81
C GLY A 360 3.69 -5.80 -12.58
N GLY A 361 3.56 -6.76 -13.52
CA GLY A 361 2.56 -7.83 -13.43
C GLY A 361 1.10 -7.39 -13.64
N SER A 362 0.88 -6.16 -14.13
CA SER A 362 -0.45 -5.61 -14.39
C SER A 362 -0.67 -5.40 -15.89
N GLU A 363 -1.89 -5.66 -16.35
CA GLU A 363 -2.32 -5.47 -17.73
C GLU A 363 -3.63 -4.69 -17.76
N VAL A 364 -3.77 -3.81 -18.76
CA VAL A 364 -5.04 -3.12 -19.05
C VAL A 364 -5.49 -3.49 -20.45
N THR A 365 -6.77 -3.79 -20.61
CA THR A 365 -7.39 -3.99 -21.92
C THR A 365 -8.58 -3.07 -22.11
N LEU A 366 -8.86 -2.70 -23.36
CA LEU A 366 -10.06 -2.00 -23.79
C LEU A 366 -10.73 -2.84 -24.88
N ASN A 367 -11.95 -3.31 -24.63
CA ASN A 367 -12.64 -4.26 -25.51
C ASN A 367 -11.78 -5.50 -25.86
N GLY A 368 -10.95 -5.95 -24.90
CA GLY A 368 -10.02 -7.08 -25.06
C GLY A 368 -8.69 -6.74 -25.73
N ILE A 369 -8.49 -5.51 -26.22
CA ILE A 369 -7.22 -5.06 -26.81
C ILE A 369 -6.31 -4.52 -25.71
N LYS A 370 -5.09 -5.04 -25.60
CA LYS A 370 -4.12 -4.58 -24.59
C LYS A 370 -3.71 -3.12 -24.83
N LEU A 371 -3.70 -2.34 -23.76
CA LEU A 371 -3.26 -0.95 -23.77
C LEU A 371 -1.77 -0.86 -23.41
N PRO A 372 -1.00 0.01 -24.09
CA PRO A 372 0.35 0.36 -23.66
C PRO A 372 0.31 1.14 -22.35
N LEU A 373 1.21 0.81 -21.43
CA LEU A 373 1.27 1.33 -20.07
C LEU A 373 2.48 2.25 -19.87
N LEU A 374 2.23 3.41 -19.29
CA LEU A 374 3.26 4.40 -18.93
C LEU A 374 3.73 4.20 -17.50
N PHE A 375 2.80 3.91 -16.60
CA PHE A 375 3.03 3.81 -15.15
C PHE A 375 1.98 2.90 -14.51
N VAL A 376 2.40 2.17 -13.48
CA VAL A 376 1.52 1.39 -12.60
C VAL A 376 1.91 1.64 -11.15
N SER A 377 0.93 1.63 -10.26
CA SER A 377 1.07 1.63 -8.81
C SER A 377 -0.11 0.89 -8.20
N ARG A 378 -0.10 0.70 -6.88
CA ARG A 378 -1.24 0.14 -6.13
C ARG A 378 -2.55 0.91 -6.39
N GLY A 379 -2.48 2.23 -6.56
CA GLY A 379 -3.65 3.12 -6.62
C GLY A 379 -3.97 3.71 -7.99
N GLN A 380 -3.03 3.66 -8.93
CA GLN A 380 -3.15 4.33 -10.23
C GLN A 380 -2.40 3.60 -11.34
N ILE A 381 -3.00 3.52 -12.53
CA ILE A 381 -2.35 3.13 -13.78
C ILE A 381 -2.47 4.26 -14.81
N ASN A 382 -1.40 4.55 -15.54
CA ASN A 382 -1.43 5.41 -16.72
C ASN A 382 -1.24 4.59 -17.98
N ALA A 383 -2.13 4.79 -18.95
CA ALA A 383 -2.14 4.05 -20.22
C ALA A 383 -2.48 4.97 -21.40
N GLN A 384 -2.23 4.49 -22.62
CA GLN A 384 -2.65 5.16 -23.84
C GLN A 384 -3.81 4.41 -24.51
N LEU A 385 -4.86 5.14 -24.93
CA LEU A 385 -5.93 4.58 -25.75
C LEU A 385 -5.48 4.37 -27.21
N PRO A 386 -6.02 3.37 -27.93
CA PRO A 386 -5.83 3.23 -29.37
C PRO A 386 -6.31 4.47 -30.15
N PHE A 387 -5.77 4.68 -31.35
CA PHE A 387 -6.15 5.84 -32.19
C PHE A 387 -7.45 5.61 -32.98
N ASP A 388 -7.96 4.39 -33.02
CA ASP A 388 -9.12 3.93 -33.80
C ASP A 388 -10.32 3.51 -32.94
N VAL A 389 -10.29 3.77 -31.63
CA VAL A 389 -11.41 3.47 -30.72
C VAL A 389 -12.35 4.66 -30.53
N GLN A 390 -13.66 4.38 -30.49
CA GLN A 390 -14.73 5.34 -30.25
C GLN A 390 -15.98 4.65 -29.70
N GLY A 391 -16.84 5.40 -29.02
CA GLY A 391 -18.13 4.92 -28.54
C GLY A 391 -18.03 4.13 -27.23
N ALA A 392 -19.04 3.29 -26.98
CA ALA A 392 -19.10 2.47 -25.77
C ALA A 392 -17.95 1.45 -25.76
N ALA A 393 -17.24 1.39 -24.63
CA ALA A 393 -16.13 0.46 -24.43
C ALA A 393 -16.14 -0.12 -23.02
N THR A 394 -15.49 -1.26 -22.86
CA THR A 394 -15.23 -1.90 -21.57
C THR A 394 -13.73 -1.92 -21.32
N LEU A 395 -13.29 -1.27 -20.25
CA LEU A 395 -11.92 -1.33 -19.78
C LEU A 395 -11.78 -2.38 -18.69
N ARG A 396 -10.77 -3.24 -18.76
CA ARG A 396 -10.45 -4.25 -17.75
C ARG A 396 -9.01 -4.12 -17.30
N VAL A 397 -8.81 -4.09 -15.98
CA VAL A 397 -7.49 -4.21 -15.32
C VAL A 397 -7.33 -5.63 -14.81
N SER A 398 -6.15 -6.21 -15.03
CA SER A 398 -5.82 -7.60 -14.67
C SER A 398 -4.49 -7.65 -13.92
N THR A 399 -4.43 -8.48 -12.88
CA THR A 399 -3.21 -8.83 -12.13
C THR A 399 -3.16 -10.36 -11.91
N PRO A 400 -2.10 -10.93 -11.31
CA PRO A 400 -2.02 -12.37 -11.04
C PRO A 400 -3.11 -12.92 -10.11
N ASN A 401 -3.85 -12.04 -9.44
CA ASN A 401 -4.92 -12.39 -8.51
C ASN A 401 -6.34 -12.27 -9.10
N GLY A 402 -6.49 -11.73 -10.31
CA GLY A 402 -7.80 -11.56 -10.93
C GLY A 402 -7.90 -10.25 -11.71
N GLY A 403 -9.11 -9.78 -11.98
CA GLY A 403 -9.31 -8.52 -12.68
C GLY A 403 -10.67 -7.90 -12.43
N SER A 404 -10.75 -6.59 -12.64
CA SER A 404 -11.96 -5.78 -12.54
C SER A 404 -12.17 -5.02 -13.84
N GLN A 405 -13.43 -4.74 -14.17
CA GLN A 405 -13.79 -4.03 -15.38
C GLN A 405 -14.80 -2.92 -15.11
N THR A 406 -14.77 -1.90 -15.95
CA THR A 406 -15.73 -0.79 -15.95
C THR A 406 -16.10 -0.43 -17.38
N ALA A 407 -17.35 0.02 -17.56
CA ALA A 407 -17.77 0.65 -18.80
C ALA A 407 -17.26 2.10 -18.87
N LEU A 408 -17.02 2.57 -20.08
CA LEU A 408 -16.74 3.97 -20.39
C LEU A 408 -17.24 4.31 -21.79
N THR A 409 -17.32 5.59 -22.10
CA THR A 409 -17.57 6.08 -23.46
C THR A 409 -16.34 6.83 -23.95
N VAL A 410 -15.79 6.41 -25.07
CA VAL A 410 -14.72 7.11 -25.76
C VAL A 410 -15.32 8.11 -26.74
N LEU A 411 -15.04 9.40 -26.53
CA LEU A 411 -15.50 10.49 -27.39
C LEU A 411 -14.62 10.62 -28.63
N ASP A 412 -15.08 11.34 -29.64
CA ASP A 412 -14.29 11.67 -30.85
C ASP A 412 -12.98 12.39 -30.50
N THR A 413 -13.06 13.32 -29.55
CA THR A 413 -11.97 14.11 -29.00
C THR A 413 -12.26 14.41 -27.53
N ALA A 414 -11.21 14.55 -26.73
CA ALA A 414 -11.29 14.97 -25.33
C ALA A 414 -10.03 15.75 -24.96
N PRO A 415 -9.82 16.94 -25.57
CA PRO A 415 -8.60 17.70 -25.38
C PRO A 415 -8.44 18.09 -23.91
N ALA A 416 -7.23 18.01 -23.37
CA ALA A 416 -6.94 18.47 -22.02
C ALA A 416 -5.46 18.88 -21.88
N ILE A 417 -5.23 20.14 -21.48
CA ILE A 417 -3.90 20.73 -21.30
C ILE A 417 -3.29 20.19 -20.01
N LEU A 418 -2.06 19.68 -20.08
CA LEU A 418 -1.35 19.18 -18.90
C LEU A 418 -0.97 20.33 -17.97
N THR A 419 -0.88 20.02 -16.69
CA THR A 419 -0.33 20.92 -15.67
C THR A 419 0.81 20.24 -14.93
N LEU A 420 1.82 21.01 -14.56
CA LEU A 420 2.99 20.59 -13.81
C LEU A 420 2.88 21.16 -12.39
N THR A 421 2.94 20.29 -11.39
CA THR A 421 2.88 20.68 -9.97
C THR A 421 4.27 20.66 -9.37
N TYR A 422 4.64 21.79 -8.78
CA TYR A 422 5.87 22.00 -8.02
C TYR A 422 5.51 22.46 -6.59
N PRO A 423 6.46 22.45 -5.64
CA PRO A 423 6.20 22.93 -4.28
C PRO A 423 5.67 24.37 -4.20
N ASN A 424 5.95 25.19 -5.21
CA ASN A 424 5.55 26.60 -5.29
C ASN A 424 4.28 26.86 -6.12
N GLY A 425 3.62 25.81 -6.63
CA GLY A 425 2.36 25.95 -7.36
C GLY A 425 2.21 24.98 -8.53
N THR A 426 1.05 25.07 -9.19
CA THR A 426 0.72 24.29 -10.39
C THR A 426 0.69 25.22 -11.59
N PHE A 427 1.45 24.89 -12.64
CA PHE A 427 1.59 25.69 -13.85
C PHE A 427 1.12 24.89 -15.06
N PRO A 428 0.53 25.52 -16.08
CA PRO A 428 0.20 24.82 -17.31
C PRO A 428 1.48 24.40 -18.05
N ALA A 429 1.42 23.28 -18.77
CA ALA A 429 2.49 22.82 -19.65
C ALA A 429 2.52 23.64 -20.95
N VAL A 430 2.71 24.95 -20.80
CA VAL A 430 2.83 25.95 -21.86
C VAL A 430 4.25 26.48 -21.80
N LEU A 431 5.01 26.30 -22.88
CA LEU A 431 6.41 26.67 -22.96
C LEU A 431 6.61 27.83 -23.93
N HIS A 432 7.58 28.69 -23.61
CA HIS A 432 8.21 29.59 -24.56
C HIS A 432 9.00 28.79 -25.60
N GLN A 433 9.42 29.45 -26.68
CA GLN A 433 10.19 28.82 -27.76
C GLN A 433 11.57 28.29 -27.29
N ASP A 434 12.12 28.82 -26.20
CA ASP A 434 13.36 28.35 -25.59
C ASP A 434 13.18 27.13 -24.66
N GLY A 435 11.95 26.63 -24.52
CA GLY A 435 11.59 25.48 -23.69
C GLY A 435 11.33 25.82 -22.22
N THR A 436 11.43 27.09 -21.80
CA THR A 436 11.08 27.51 -20.43
C THR A 436 9.57 27.63 -20.23
N LEU A 437 9.09 27.42 -19.00
CA LEU A 437 7.66 27.50 -18.67
C LEU A 437 7.15 28.94 -18.71
N VAL A 438 5.96 29.12 -19.30
CA VAL A 438 5.18 30.34 -19.14
C VAL A 438 4.58 30.39 -17.74
N THR A 439 4.92 31.44 -16.99
CA THR A 439 4.47 31.65 -15.60
C THR A 439 4.19 33.13 -15.36
N ASP A 440 3.69 33.51 -14.19
CA ASP A 440 3.54 34.93 -13.84
C ASP A 440 4.88 35.68 -13.73
N PHE A 441 5.97 34.95 -13.49
CA PHE A 441 7.34 35.47 -13.42
C PHE A 441 8.04 35.46 -14.79
N SER A 442 7.60 34.60 -15.71
CA SER A 442 8.01 34.54 -17.11
C SER A 442 6.77 34.56 -18.00
N PRO A 443 6.10 35.71 -18.16
CA PRO A 443 4.83 35.79 -18.87
C PRO A 443 5.05 35.74 -20.38
N ALA A 444 4.03 35.25 -21.09
CA ALA A 444 4.02 35.18 -22.53
C ALA A 444 4.09 36.58 -23.16
N ARG A 445 4.80 36.74 -24.28
CA ARG A 445 4.98 38.02 -24.99
C ARG A 445 4.11 38.08 -26.24
N ILE A 446 3.52 39.24 -26.50
CA ILE A 446 2.76 39.46 -27.75
C ILE A 446 3.63 39.16 -28.96
N GLY A 447 3.11 38.37 -29.90
CA GLY A 447 3.78 37.97 -31.13
C GLY A 447 4.77 36.82 -31.00
N GLU A 448 5.05 36.32 -29.79
CA GLU A 448 5.90 35.14 -29.63
C GLU A 448 5.15 33.84 -29.94
N ALA A 449 5.90 32.79 -30.26
CA ALA A 449 5.37 31.44 -30.41
C ALA A 449 5.44 30.68 -29.08
N LEU A 450 4.35 30.01 -28.72
CA LEU A 450 4.26 29.13 -27.56
C LEU A 450 3.95 27.70 -27.98
N SER A 451 4.44 26.74 -27.20
CA SER A 451 4.11 25.31 -27.30
C SER A 451 3.20 24.92 -26.14
N VAL A 452 2.00 24.43 -26.44
CA VAL A 452 1.02 23.94 -25.45
C VAL A 452 0.99 22.42 -25.50
N TYR A 453 1.32 21.76 -24.40
CA TYR A 453 1.27 20.30 -24.28
C TYR A 453 -0.06 19.84 -23.68
N LEU A 454 -0.68 18.88 -24.36
CA LEU A 454 -2.02 18.38 -24.04
C LEU A 454 -2.16 16.90 -24.43
N THR A 455 -3.26 16.28 -24.02
CA THR A 455 -3.67 14.98 -24.54
C THR A 455 -5.09 15.00 -25.08
N GLY A 456 -5.47 13.98 -25.86
CA GLY A 456 -6.86 13.77 -26.31
C GLY A 456 -7.32 14.65 -27.49
N LEU A 457 -6.42 15.10 -28.37
CA LEU A 457 -6.86 15.78 -29.62
C LEU A 457 -7.59 14.84 -30.60
N GLY A 458 -7.60 13.54 -30.34
CA GLY A 458 -8.24 12.51 -31.17
C GLY A 458 -7.32 11.98 -32.27
N ALA A 459 -7.91 11.29 -33.26
CA ALA A 459 -7.16 10.66 -34.33
C ALA A 459 -6.27 11.64 -35.13
N VAL A 460 -5.10 11.15 -35.56
CA VAL A 460 -4.14 11.91 -36.38
C VAL A 460 -4.12 11.48 -37.84
N GLU A 461 -3.62 12.37 -38.69
CA GLU A 461 -3.26 12.10 -40.08
C GLU A 461 -2.11 11.07 -40.11
N GLY A 462 -2.18 10.11 -41.03
CA GLY A 462 -1.26 8.96 -41.06
C GLY A 462 -1.68 7.81 -40.14
N ASN A 463 -0.77 6.86 -39.95
CA ASN A 463 -0.97 5.65 -39.14
C ASN A 463 0.12 5.57 -38.07
N ILE A 464 -0.29 5.44 -36.81
CA ILE A 464 0.60 5.18 -35.67
C ILE A 464 -0.09 4.23 -34.70
N ALA A 465 0.64 3.23 -34.24
CA ALA A 465 0.14 2.32 -33.20
C ALA A 465 0.26 2.98 -31.82
N ALA A 466 -0.69 2.70 -30.92
CA ALA A 466 -0.56 3.10 -29.53
C ALA A 466 0.71 2.49 -28.92
N GLY A 467 1.39 3.24 -28.06
CA GLY A 467 2.63 2.84 -27.41
C GLY A 467 3.88 3.25 -28.19
N VAL A 468 3.76 3.63 -29.47
CA VAL A 468 4.88 4.04 -30.32
C VAL A 468 5.10 5.55 -30.19
N PRO A 469 6.36 6.01 -30.01
CA PRO A 469 6.70 7.44 -30.03
C PRO A 469 6.33 8.08 -31.37
N ALA A 470 5.84 9.32 -31.33
CA ALA A 470 5.53 10.05 -32.54
C ALA A 470 6.80 10.37 -33.37
N PRO A 471 6.75 10.29 -34.70
CA PRO A 471 7.91 10.50 -35.56
C PRO A 471 8.40 11.96 -35.54
N THR A 472 9.71 12.15 -35.69
CA THR A 472 10.37 13.46 -35.72
C THR A 472 10.41 14.11 -37.10
N THR A 473 10.24 13.33 -38.18
CA THR A 473 10.37 13.82 -39.57
C THR A 473 9.03 13.97 -40.29
N SER A 474 8.07 13.08 -40.05
CA SER A 474 6.72 13.12 -40.64
C SER A 474 5.69 13.45 -39.57
N LEU A 475 5.62 14.73 -39.19
CA LEU A 475 4.75 15.21 -38.10
C LEU A 475 3.28 14.83 -38.34
N LEU A 476 2.67 14.17 -37.35
CA LEU A 476 1.30 13.67 -37.43
C LEU A 476 0.33 14.71 -36.85
N ARG A 477 -0.46 15.37 -37.72
CA ARG A 477 -1.43 16.40 -37.34
C ARG A 477 -2.76 15.79 -36.89
N ALA A 478 -3.52 16.47 -36.04
CA ALA A 478 -4.87 16.03 -35.68
C ALA A 478 -5.82 16.12 -36.89
N LYS A 479 -6.70 15.13 -37.10
CA LYS A 479 -7.66 15.09 -38.23
C LYS A 479 -8.83 16.08 -38.13
N GLY A 480 -9.01 16.74 -36.99
CA GLY A 480 -10.09 17.70 -36.76
C GLY A 480 -9.59 19.14 -36.80
N PRO A 481 -10.43 20.12 -37.21
CA PRO A 481 -10.06 21.53 -37.07
C PRO A 481 -9.79 21.84 -35.60
N VAL A 482 -8.66 22.49 -35.34
CA VAL A 482 -8.21 22.89 -34.00
C VAL A 482 -8.27 24.41 -33.90
N GLU A 483 -8.98 24.90 -32.89
CA GLU A 483 -9.07 26.32 -32.55
C GLU A 483 -8.36 26.56 -31.22
N VAL A 484 -7.57 27.63 -31.16
CA VAL A 484 -7.03 28.19 -29.91
C VAL A 484 -7.97 29.29 -29.44
N GLN A 485 -8.40 29.21 -28.17
CA GLN A 485 -9.15 30.25 -27.49
C GLN A 485 -8.29 30.87 -26.40
N LEU A 486 -7.92 32.15 -26.52
CA LEU A 486 -7.17 32.90 -25.52
C LEU A 486 -7.98 34.12 -25.09
N GLY A 487 -8.68 34.00 -23.96
CA GLY A 487 -9.71 34.95 -23.57
C GLY A 487 -10.86 34.96 -24.59
N THR A 488 -11.11 36.11 -25.21
CA THR A 488 -12.10 36.25 -26.29
C THR A 488 -11.52 36.03 -27.69
N ALA A 489 -10.18 35.96 -27.83
CA ALA A 489 -9.54 35.73 -29.11
C ALA A 489 -9.67 34.26 -29.54
N ARG A 490 -9.99 34.05 -30.81
CA ARG A 490 -10.14 32.73 -31.45
C ARG A 490 -9.32 32.70 -32.73
N PHE A 491 -8.45 31.72 -32.88
CA PHE A 491 -7.55 31.63 -34.03
C PHE A 491 -7.05 30.20 -34.24
N GLU A 492 -6.58 29.92 -35.46
CA GLU A 492 -5.95 28.64 -35.79
C GLU A 492 -4.50 28.58 -35.28
N PRO A 493 -4.03 27.42 -34.80
CA PRO A 493 -2.64 27.25 -34.40
C PRO A 493 -1.72 27.09 -35.62
N LEU A 494 -0.43 27.36 -35.44
CA LEU A 494 0.61 27.04 -36.43
C LEU A 494 0.74 25.52 -36.64
N PHE A 495 0.53 24.76 -35.57
CA PHE A 495 0.59 23.30 -35.57
C PHE A 495 -0.32 22.74 -34.48
N ALA A 496 -0.98 21.61 -34.76
CA ALA A 496 -1.70 20.82 -33.78
C ALA A 496 -1.60 19.34 -34.16
N GLY A 497 -0.93 18.54 -33.31
CA GLY A 497 -0.63 17.15 -33.62
C GLY A 497 0.11 16.46 -32.48
N LEU A 498 0.64 15.26 -32.73
CA LEU A 498 1.46 14.57 -31.74
C LEU A 498 2.80 15.27 -31.55
N ALA A 499 3.25 15.34 -30.30
CA ALA A 499 4.57 15.84 -29.95
C ALA A 499 5.63 14.79 -30.34
N PRO A 500 6.63 15.13 -31.17
CA PRO A 500 7.68 14.20 -31.59
C PRO A 500 8.40 13.53 -30.42
N ASP A 501 8.82 12.27 -30.59
CA ASP A 501 9.49 11.41 -29.59
C ASP A 501 8.65 11.04 -28.35
N PHE A 502 7.43 11.55 -28.21
CA PHE A 502 6.55 11.21 -27.10
C PHE A 502 5.41 10.26 -27.52
N VAL A 503 4.92 9.48 -26.55
CA VAL A 503 3.79 8.59 -26.71
C VAL A 503 2.53 9.25 -26.16
N GLY A 504 1.50 9.43 -27.00
CA GLY A 504 0.18 9.96 -26.61
C GLY A 504 0.14 11.43 -26.15
N LEU A 505 1.29 12.11 -26.20
CA LEU A 505 1.41 13.55 -25.95
C LEU A 505 1.15 14.32 -27.25
N TYR A 506 0.30 15.34 -27.17
CA TYR A 506 0.03 16.26 -28.26
C TYR A 506 0.68 17.61 -27.96
N GLN A 507 0.98 18.35 -29.02
CA GLN A 507 1.52 19.69 -28.99
C GLN A 507 0.70 20.61 -29.91
N VAL A 508 0.35 21.79 -29.40
CA VAL A 508 -0.26 22.88 -30.16
C VAL A 508 0.67 24.09 -30.12
N ASN A 509 1.12 24.54 -31.29
CA ASN A 509 1.96 25.73 -31.42
C ASN A 509 1.10 26.91 -31.82
N LEU A 510 1.16 27.99 -31.05
CA LEU A 510 0.34 29.18 -31.25
C LEU A 510 1.20 30.44 -31.25
N VAL A 511 0.74 31.50 -31.92
CA VAL A 511 1.33 32.84 -31.80
C VAL A 511 0.44 33.66 -30.89
N VAL A 512 1.02 34.32 -29.88
CA VAL A 512 0.26 35.17 -28.96
C VAL A 512 -0.28 36.38 -29.74
N PRO A 513 -1.61 36.53 -29.90
CA PRO A 513 -2.17 37.64 -30.65
C PRO A 513 -1.97 38.97 -29.91
N ARG A 514 -2.19 40.09 -30.60
CA ARG A 514 -2.20 41.41 -29.96
C ARG A 514 -3.37 41.48 -28.98
N LEU A 515 -3.03 41.42 -27.69
CA LEU A 515 -3.95 41.47 -26.55
C LEU A 515 -3.47 42.51 -25.54
N ASN A 516 -4.36 42.94 -24.65
CA ASN A 516 -3.95 43.80 -23.54
C ASN A 516 -3.11 42.98 -22.54
N PRO A 517 -2.05 43.54 -21.93
CA PRO A 517 -1.29 42.84 -20.90
C PRO A 517 -2.18 42.45 -19.70
N THR A 518 -2.46 41.16 -19.53
CA THR A 518 -3.21 40.58 -18.41
C THR A 518 -3.15 39.05 -18.44
N ALA A 519 -3.81 38.39 -17.48
CA ALA A 519 -4.00 36.95 -17.45
C ALA A 519 -5.23 36.55 -18.27
N TYR A 520 -5.07 35.57 -19.15
CA TYR A 520 -6.14 35.05 -20.02
C TYR A 520 -6.38 33.57 -19.77
N SER A 521 -7.64 33.14 -19.86
CA SER A 521 -7.97 31.73 -19.95
C SER A 521 -7.63 31.21 -21.34
N LEU A 522 -6.76 30.19 -21.40
CA LEU A 522 -6.42 29.44 -22.60
C LEU A 522 -7.21 28.13 -22.64
N ARG A 523 -7.81 27.84 -23.80
CA ARG A 523 -8.41 26.54 -24.13
C ARG A 523 -8.03 26.13 -25.55
N ILE A 524 -7.90 24.82 -25.76
CA ILE A 524 -7.82 24.22 -27.09
C ILE A 524 -9.15 23.56 -27.40
N VAL A 525 -9.71 23.83 -28.57
CA VAL A 525 -11.01 23.28 -29.00
C VAL A 525 -10.85 22.48 -30.28
N VAL A 526 -11.35 21.25 -30.28
CA VAL A 526 -11.34 20.36 -31.45
C VAL A 526 -12.71 19.74 -31.63
N ARG A 527 -13.31 19.96 -32.80
CA ARG A 527 -14.67 19.48 -33.13
C ARG A 527 -15.73 19.85 -32.08
N GLY A 528 -15.62 21.04 -31.50
CA GLY A 528 -16.54 21.55 -30.49
C GLY A 528 -16.26 21.11 -29.04
N ALA A 529 -15.38 20.11 -28.82
CA ALA A 529 -14.94 19.74 -27.48
C ALA A 529 -13.79 20.68 -27.04
N ALA A 530 -13.93 21.28 -25.84
CA ALA A 530 -12.95 22.21 -25.30
C ALA A 530 -12.13 21.59 -24.17
N SER A 531 -10.86 21.97 -24.10
CA SER A 531 -9.99 21.56 -23.00
C SER A 531 -10.38 22.18 -21.66
N ASN A 532 -9.81 21.63 -20.58
CA ASN A 532 -9.73 22.34 -19.31
C ASN A 532 -9.14 23.74 -19.54
N PRO A 533 -9.69 24.78 -18.88
CA PRO A 533 -9.09 26.10 -18.94
C PRO A 533 -7.78 26.11 -18.16
N VAL A 534 -6.77 26.75 -18.71
CA VAL A 534 -5.56 27.12 -17.96
C VAL A 534 -5.36 28.62 -18.04
N ILE A 535 -4.61 29.19 -17.09
CA ILE A 535 -4.32 30.63 -17.09
C ILE A 535 -2.95 30.86 -17.71
N VAL A 536 -2.89 31.79 -18.67
CA VAL A 536 -1.66 32.26 -19.31
C VAL A 536 -1.57 33.77 -19.14
N THR A 537 -0.51 34.22 -18.48
CA THR A 537 -0.23 35.65 -18.30
C THR A 537 0.50 36.19 -19.51
N VAL A 538 -0.03 37.27 -20.10
CA VAL A 538 0.50 37.93 -21.30
C VAL A 538 1.03 39.32 -20.94
N ARG A 539 2.20 39.68 -21.47
CA ARG A 539 2.80 41.02 -21.42
C ARG A 539 3.16 41.55 -22.81
N GLY A 540 3.21 42.87 -22.89
CA GLY A 540 3.54 43.62 -24.11
C GLY A 540 5.02 43.65 -24.45
#